data_AF-A0AAD9IMN9-F1
#
_entry.id   AF-A0AAD9IMN9-F1
#
_cell.length_a   1.000
_cell.length_b   1.000
_cell.length_c   1.000
_cell.angle_alpha   90.00
_cell.angle_beta   90.00
_cell.angle_gamma   90.00
#
_symmetry.space_group_name_H-M   'P 1'
#
loop_
_entity.id
_entity.type
_entity.pdbx_description
1 polymer ?
#
loop_
_entity_poly.entity_id
_entity_poly.type
_entity_poly.pdbx_seq_one_letter_code
_entity_poly.pdbx_strand_id
1 'polypeptide(L)'
;MIASRQSVRVLPGLVRGFHASDAVRSAGLGSPAEPATGGPSQVQAAVESLRKRLAQGERARKPDWLKREVPGGAKYTAIKSKLRELKLATVCEEARCPNIGECWGGADGHTATATIMLMGDTCTRGCRFCAVKTSRAPPPLDPDEPAKTAEAVAEWGIDYVVLTSVDRDDLPDMGSAHIAATIRGLKERTGGRLLVEALVPDFQGDHACIDLVAGAGLDVFAHNVETVPRLQRLVRDRRANWEQSVAVLRRAKELGVAVTKTSIMLGCGETADEVTEALRLLRVAGVDVVTLGQYMRPTKRHMAVAEYVTPEAFSAFQKIAEDLGFLYVAAGPMVRSSYRAGEFYLTKHLQNKQ
;
A
#
# COMPACT_ATOMS: atom_id res chain seq x y z
N MET A 1 61.90 -17.70 -2.35
CA MET A 1 61.63 -17.93 -0.92
C MET A 1 60.26 -17.31 -0.63
N ILE A 2 59.13 -17.94 -0.92
CA ILE A 2 58.45 -19.06 -0.22
C ILE A 2 58.37 -18.86 1.30
N ALA A 3 57.18 -18.49 1.78
CA ALA A 3 56.43 -18.97 2.96
C ALA A 3 55.44 -17.85 3.39
N SER A 4 54.17 -18.06 3.71
CA SER A 4 53.39 -19.28 3.93
C SER A 4 51.91 -18.93 3.74
N ARG A 5 51.24 -19.62 2.82
CA ARG A 5 49.78 -19.70 2.72
C ARG A 5 49.31 -20.68 3.80
N GLN A 6 48.45 -20.23 4.71
CA GLN A 6 47.63 -21.16 5.49
C GLN A 6 46.28 -21.33 4.79
N SER A 7 46.15 -22.51 4.18
CA SER A 7 44.95 -23.09 3.61
C SER A 7 44.07 -23.62 4.74
N VAL A 8 42.95 -22.94 5.03
CA VAL A 8 41.86 -23.55 5.79
C VAL A 8 41.03 -24.39 4.81
N ARG A 9 41.12 -25.71 4.97
CA ARG A 9 40.26 -26.70 4.29
C ARG A 9 38.82 -26.49 4.76
N VAL A 10 37.92 -26.15 3.84
CA VAL A 10 36.48 -26.27 4.05
C VAL A 10 36.08 -27.71 3.75
N LEU A 11 35.65 -28.43 4.78
CA LEU A 11 35.05 -29.77 4.66
C LEU A 11 33.66 -29.66 4.02
N PRO A 12 33.31 -30.51 3.04
CA PRO A 12 31.98 -30.54 2.46
C PRO A 12 31.05 -31.43 3.30
N GLY A 13 29.90 -30.88 3.69
CA GLY A 13 28.77 -31.68 4.15
C GLY A 13 28.13 -31.19 5.44
N LEU A 14 27.12 -30.32 5.32
CA LEU A 14 25.80 -30.52 5.94
C LEU A 14 24.85 -29.42 5.43
N VAL A 15 24.35 -29.58 4.20
CA VAL A 15 23.14 -28.83 3.78
C VAL A 15 21.96 -29.59 4.36
N ARG A 16 21.41 -29.13 5.48
CA ARG A 16 20.06 -29.50 5.92
C ARG A 16 19.18 -28.27 5.84
N GLY A 17 18.11 -28.40 5.04
CA GLY A 17 17.16 -27.35 4.75
C GLY A 17 16.47 -26.85 6.00
N PHE A 18 16.37 -25.53 6.11
CA PHE A 18 15.47 -24.86 7.04
C PHE A 18 14.04 -25.01 6.52
N HIS A 19 13.26 -25.89 7.16
CA HIS A 19 11.81 -25.92 7.00
C HIS A 19 11.18 -24.94 8.01
N ALA A 20 10.21 -24.15 7.54
CA ALA A 20 9.48 -23.14 8.30
C ALA A 20 8.55 -23.68 9.42
N SER A 21 8.73 -24.93 9.83
CA SER A 21 7.89 -25.63 10.83
C SER A 21 8.45 -25.60 12.25
N ASP A 22 9.71 -25.23 12.45
CA ASP A 22 10.41 -25.50 13.73
C ASP A 22 10.42 -24.32 14.72
N ALA A 23 9.85 -23.17 14.34
CA ALA A 23 9.81 -21.97 15.19
C ALA A 23 8.60 -21.89 16.14
N VAL A 24 7.67 -22.84 16.13
CA VAL A 24 6.38 -22.73 16.85
C VAL A 24 6.34 -23.54 18.16
N ARG A 25 7.41 -24.23 18.56
CA ARG A 25 7.34 -25.19 19.69
C ARG A 25 7.93 -24.75 21.04
N SER A 26 8.34 -23.50 21.25
CA SER A 26 8.91 -23.05 22.54
C SER A 26 8.08 -22.04 23.33
N ALA A 27 6.89 -21.65 22.87
CA ALA A 27 5.96 -20.85 23.69
C ALA A 27 4.91 -21.79 24.30
N GLY A 28 4.99 -22.06 25.60
CA GLY A 28 4.08 -22.93 26.35
C GLY A 28 2.64 -22.40 26.44
N LEU A 29 1.95 -22.38 25.30
CA LEU A 29 0.51 -22.13 25.19
C LEU A 29 -0.21 -23.47 25.35
N GLY A 30 -1.12 -23.54 26.33
CA GLY A 30 -1.95 -24.73 26.58
C GLY A 30 -2.70 -25.19 25.33
N SER A 31 -2.99 -26.48 25.27
CA SER A 31 -3.71 -27.12 24.17
C SER A 31 -4.99 -26.35 23.81
N PRO A 32 -5.27 -26.11 22.52
CA PRO A 32 -6.51 -25.47 22.12
C PRO A 32 -7.69 -26.38 22.47
N ALA A 33 -8.74 -25.79 23.07
CA ALA A 33 -10.01 -26.45 23.28
C ALA A 33 -10.57 -26.94 21.94
N GLU A 34 -11.21 -28.12 21.94
CA GLU A 34 -11.86 -28.69 20.75
C GLU A 34 -12.88 -27.69 20.16
N PRO A 35 -12.90 -27.49 18.83
CA PRO A 35 -13.87 -26.61 18.22
C PRO A 35 -15.27 -27.23 18.30
N ALA A 36 -16.20 -26.47 18.89
CA ALA A 36 -17.61 -26.82 18.93
C ALA A 36 -18.14 -27.10 17.51
N THR A 37 -18.86 -28.21 17.35
CA THR A 37 -19.50 -28.65 16.11
C THR A 37 -20.65 -27.71 15.73
N GLY A 38 -20.33 -26.58 15.09
CA GLY A 38 -21.25 -25.73 14.36
C GLY A 38 -20.88 -25.75 12.87
N GLY A 39 -21.87 -25.64 11.97
CA GLY A 39 -21.62 -25.54 10.54
C GLY A 39 -20.63 -24.42 10.18
N PRO A 40 -20.04 -24.42 8.96
CA PRO A 40 -19.00 -23.46 8.59
C PRO A 40 -19.49 -22.04 8.87
N SER A 41 -18.66 -21.25 9.56
CA SER A 41 -18.98 -19.85 9.82
C SER A 41 -19.29 -19.14 8.50
N GLN A 42 -20.07 -18.06 8.52
CA GLN A 42 -20.37 -17.29 7.30
C GLN A 42 -19.08 -16.87 6.56
N VAL A 43 -17.98 -16.66 7.30
CA VAL A 43 -16.63 -16.42 6.76
C VAL A 43 -16.10 -17.63 5.99
N GLN A 44 -16.17 -18.83 6.58
CA GLN A 44 -15.74 -20.07 5.91
C GLN A 44 -16.59 -20.37 4.68
N ALA A 45 -17.91 -20.21 4.77
CA ALA A 45 -18.80 -20.40 3.64
C ALA A 45 -18.52 -19.41 2.49
N ALA A 46 -18.23 -18.14 2.80
CA ALA A 46 -17.84 -17.14 1.81
C ALA A 46 -16.49 -17.47 1.15
N VAL A 47 -15.48 -17.86 1.96
CA VAL A 47 -14.17 -18.29 1.48
C VAL A 47 -14.29 -19.54 0.59
N GLU A 48 -15.12 -20.50 0.98
CA GLU A 48 -15.34 -21.74 0.24
C GLU A 48 -16.13 -21.54 -1.06
N SER A 49 -17.11 -20.64 -1.04
CA SER A 49 -17.79 -20.15 -2.25
C SER A 49 -16.80 -19.47 -3.22
N LEU A 50 -15.87 -18.65 -2.70
CA LEU A 50 -14.81 -18.03 -3.49
C LEU A 50 -13.88 -19.10 -4.11
N ARG A 51 -13.43 -20.08 -3.31
CA ARG A 51 -12.63 -21.22 -3.79
C ARG A 51 -13.34 -21.94 -4.95
N LYS A 52 -14.65 -22.16 -4.85
CA LYS A 52 -15.44 -22.85 -5.89
C LYS A 52 -15.56 -22.03 -7.17
N ARG A 53 -15.71 -20.70 -7.09
CA ARG A 53 -15.74 -19.80 -8.25
C ARG A 53 -14.39 -19.67 -8.95
N LEU A 54 -13.30 -19.59 -8.17
CA LEU A 54 -11.93 -19.52 -8.69
C LEU A 54 -11.58 -20.74 -9.56
N ALA A 55 -12.16 -21.90 -9.27
CA ALA A 55 -11.97 -23.11 -10.07
C ALA A 55 -12.67 -23.10 -11.44
N GLN A 56 -13.66 -22.21 -11.67
CA GLN A 56 -14.54 -22.27 -12.85
C GLN A 56 -14.15 -21.32 -14.00
N GLY A 57 -13.21 -20.39 -13.81
CA GLY A 57 -12.49 -19.70 -14.90
C GLY A 57 -13.33 -18.83 -15.86
N GLU A 58 -14.57 -18.46 -15.53
CA GLU A 58 -15.38 -17.60 -16.39
C GLU A 58 -14.80 -16.18 -16.48
N ARG A 59 -14.62 -15.67 -17.72
CA ARG A 59 -14.26 -14.27 -17.97
C ARG A 59 -15.42 -13.37 -17.51
N ALA A 60 -15.37 -12.96 -16.26
CA ALA A 60 -16.46 -12.23 -15.64
C ALA A 60 -16.66 -10.86 -16.32
N ARG A 61 -17.90 -10.54 -16.67
CA ARG A 61 -18.33 -9.18 -16.99
C ARG A 61 -18.23 -8.32 -15.73
N LYS A 62 -17.86 -7.04 -15.87
CA LYS A 62 -17.80 -6.11 -14.72
C LYS A 62 -19.18 -6.09 -14.00
N PRO A 63 -19.24 -6.48 -12.72
CA PRO A 63 -20.49 -6.57 -11.98
C PRO A 63 -21.03 -5.19 -11.58
N ASP A 64 -22.31 -5.15 -11.22
CA ASP A 64 -23.02 -3.92 -10.90
C ASP A 64 -22.49 -3.21 -9.66
N TRP A 65 -22.03 -3.94 -8.64
CA TRP A 65 -21.44 -3.37 -7.42
C TRP A 65 -20.08 -2.66 -7.64
N LEU A 66 -19.53 -2.71 -8.85
CA LEU A 66 -18.33 -1.97 -9.25
C LEU A 66 -18.64 -0.77 -10.16
N LYS A 67 -19.92 -0.49 -10.44
CA LYS A 67 -20.33 0.71 -11.17
C LYS A 67 -20.31 1.90 -10.23
N ARG A 68 -19.86 3.04 -10.74
CA ARG A 68 -19.83 4.33 -10.04
C ARG A 68 -20.26 5.43 -10.99
N GLU A 69 -20.76 6.51 -10.40
CA GLU A 69 -21.11 7.72 -11.12
C GLU A 69 -19.86 8.45 -11.60
N VAL A 70 -20.03 9.22 -12.68
CA VAL A 70 -18.95 10.01 -13.26
C VAL A 70 -18.70 11.21 -12.34
N PRO A 71 -17.44 11.47 -11.93
CA PRO A 71 -17.12 12.58 -11.04
C PRO A 71 -17.48 13.94 -11.69
N GLY A 72 -18.05 14.84 -10.88
CA GLY A 72 -18.44 16.20 -11.28
C GLY A 72 -18.66 17.12 -10.08
N GLY A 73 -18.92 18.41 -10.33
CA GLY A 73 -19.21 19.41 -9.30
C GLY A 73 -18.20 20.57 -9.22
N ALA A 74 -18.59 21.65 -8.54
CA ALA A 74 -17.80 22.89 -8.46
C ALA A 74 -16.48 22.70 -7.70
N LYS A 75 -16.49 22.00 -6.57
CA LYS A 75 -15.29 21.75 -5.74
C LYS A 75 -14.27 20.86 -6.45
N TYR A 76 -14.73 19.81 -7.12
CA TYR A 76 -13.87 18.97 -7.97
C TYR A 76 -13.18 19.81 -9.07
N THR A 77 -13.93 20.69 -9.74
CA THR A 77 -13.38 21.57 -10.78
C THR A 77 -12.35 22.56 -10.24
N ALA A 78 -12.60 23.13 -9.04
CA ALA A 78 -11.68 24.06 -8.39
C ALA A 78 -10.35 23.39 -8.01
N ILE A 79 -10.39 22.24 -7.34
CA ILE A 79 -9.18 21.46 -6.97
C ILE A 79 -8.40 21.09 -8.24
N LYS A 80 -9.10 20.62 -9.29
CA LYS A 80 -8.49 20.29 -10.57
C LYS A 80 -7.77 21.48 -11.22
N SER A 81 -8.37 22.67 -11.18
CA SER A 81 -7.77 23.88 -11.77
C SER A 81 -6.50 24.27 -11.03
N LYS A 82 -6.53 24.27 -9.69
CA LYS A 82 -5.37 24.64 -8.86
C LYS A 82 -4.21 23.66 -9.03
N LEU A 83 -4.49 22.35 -9.09
CA LEU A 83 -3.46 21.33 -9.37
C LEU A 83 -2.75 21.58 -10.71
N ARG A 84 -3.51 21.95 -11.76
CA ARG A 84 -2.95 22.26 -13.08
C ARG A 84 -2.11 23.54 -13.09
N GLU A 85 -2.57 24.59 -12.42
CA GLU A 85 -1.84 25.85 -12.28
C GLU A 85 -0.45 25.62 -11.66
N LEU A 86 -0.41 24.79 -10.62
CA LEU A 86 0.81 24.46 -9.88
C LEU A 86 1.64 23.34 -10.52
N LYS A 87 1.18 22.77 -11.64
CA LYS A 87 1.79 21.62 -12.33
C LYS A 87 2.01 20.39 -11.42
N LEU A 88 1.10 20.19 -10.46
CA LEU A 88 1.15 19.04 -9.55
C LEU A 88 0.36 17.86 -10.13
N ALA A 89 0.96 16.67 -10.08
CA ALA A 89 0.28 15.44 -10.45
C ALA A 89 -0.50 14.86 -9.26
N THR A 90 -1.58 14.13 -9.56
CA THR A 90 -2.30 13.35 -8.55
C THR A 90 -2.47 11.92 -9.02
N VAL A 91 -2.31 10.96 -8.10
CA VAL A 91 -2.60 9.55 -8.41
C VAL A 91 -4.09 9.37 -8.71
N CYS A 92 -4.95 10.25 -8.17
CA CYS A 92 -6.37 10.23 -8.44
C CYS A 92 -6.67 10.36 -9.95
N GLU A 93 -5.99 11.27 -10.64
CA GLU A 93 -6.11 11.45 -12.08
C GLU A 93 -5.30 10.40 -12.86
N GLU A 94 -4.01 10.23 -12.52
CA GLU A 94 -3.09 9.39 -13.30
C GLU A 94 -3.42 7.89 -13.20
N ALA A 95 -3.89 7.42 -12.04
CA ALA A 95 -4.34 6.04 -11.87
C ALA A 95 -5.82 5.82 -12.25
N ARG A 96 -6.50 6.84 -12.79
CA ARG A 96 -7.92 6.79 -13.19
C ARG A 96 -8.83 6.33 -12.04
N CYS A 97 -8.66 6.95 -10.88
CA CYS A 97 -9.33 6.52 -9.66
C CYS A 97 -10.86 6.67 -9.79
N PRO A 98 -11.64 5.60 -9.56
CA PRO A 98 -13.10 5.69 -9.61
C PRO A 98 -13.72 6.47 -8.44
N ASN A 99 -12.91 6.83 -7.43
CA ASN A 99 -13.36 7.51 -6.22
C ASN A 99 -13.04 9.02 -6.20
N ILE A 100 -12.43 9.56 -7.26
CA ILE A 100 -11.92 10.95 -7.30
C ILE A 100 -13.00 12.00 -6.96
N GLY A 101 -14.24 11.81 -7.46
CA GLY A 101 -15.34 12.73 -7.18
C GLY A 101 -15.76 12.74 -5.71
N GLU A 102 -15.74 11.58 -5.06
CA GLU A 102 -16.08 11.44 -3.64
C GLU A 102 -14.97 12.04 -2.76
N CYS A 103 -13.71 11.68 -3.02
CA CYS A 103 -12.56 12.17 -2.25
C CYS A 103 -12.42 13.70 -2.32
N TRP A 104 -12.57 14.28 -3.52
CA TRP A 104 -12.39 15.72 -3.72
C TRP A 104 -13.65 16.53 -3.40
N GLY A 105 -14.83 15.93 -3.57
CA GLY A 105 -16.11 16.55 -3.28
C GLY A 105 -16.33 16.78 -1.79
N GLY A 106 -15.84 15.88 -0.92
CA GLY A 106 -16.15 15.92 0.51
C GLY A 106 -17.65 15.94 0.73
N ALA A 107 -18.31 14.79 0.54
CA ALA A 107 -19.73 14.65 0.83
C ALA A 107 -19.96 14.32 2.32
N ASP A 108 -21.06 14.83 2.89
CA ASP A 108 -21.70 14.38 4.13
C ASP A 108 -20.80 14.21 5.37
N GLY A 109 -20.24 15.32 5.87
CA GLY A 109 -19.53 15.32 7.16
C GLY A 109 -18.15 14.65 7.14
N HIS A 110 -17.57 14.44 5.96
CA HIS A 110 -16.23 13.86 5.79
C HIS A 110 -15.21 14.90 5.31
N THR A 111 -13.98 14.79 5.86
CA THR A 111 -12.83 15.64 5.52
C THR A 111 -12.41 15.40 4.07
N ALA A 112 -12.05 16.46 3.35
CA ALA A 112 -11.56 16.34 1.98
C ALA A 112 -10.14 15.75 1.98
N THR A 113 -9.96 14.56 1.39
CA THR A 113 -8.64 13.94 1.21
C THR A 113 -8.10 14.24 -0.18
N ALA A 114 -6.89 14.79 -0.26
CA ALA A 114 -6.14 14.85 -1.50
C ALA A 114 -4.97 13.85 -1.46
N THR A 115 -4.74 13.15 -2.57
CA THR A 115 -3.54 12.34 -2.77
C THR A 115 -2.65 12.97 -3.83
N ILE A 116 -1.54 13.56 -3.40
CA ILE A 116 -0.56 14.19 -4.29
C ILE A 116 0.43 13.14 -4.76
N MET A 117 0.70 13.13 -6.06
CA MET A 117 1.75 12.29 -6.64
C MET A 117 2.95 13.16 -6.97
N LEU A 118 4.02 13.00 -6.19
CA LEU A 118 5.29 13.67 -6.37
C LEU A 118 6.09 13.04 -7.51
N MET A 119 7.06 13.82 -8.01
CA MET A 119 8.04 13.42 -9.02
C MET A 119 7.43 13.17 -10.40
N GLY A 120 6.30 13.83 -10.68
CA GLY A 120 5.60 13.79 -11.96
C GLY A 120 4.75 12.54 -12.19
N ASP A 121 4.44 12.28 -13.46
CA ASP A 121 3.48 11.26 -13.91
C ASP A 121 4.11 10.04 -14.61
N THR A 122 5.44 9.97 -14.60
CA THR A 122 6.21 9.00 -15.38
C THR A 122 7.18 8.24 -14.49
N CYS A 123 6.93 6.94 -14.34
CA CYS A 123 7.63 6.02 -13.47
C CYS A 123 8.77 5.28 -14.19
N THR A 124 9.85 4.97 -13.46
CA THR A 124 10.94 4.12 -13.95
C THR A 124 10.61 2.61 -13.90
N ARG A 125 9.46 2.25 -13.31
CA ARG A 125 8.97 0.87 -13.14
C ARG A 125 7.69 0.61 -13.90
N GLY A 126 7.53 -0.64 -14.34
CA GLY A 126 6.42 -1.11 -15.15
C GLY A 126 5.56 -2.17 -14.46
N CYS A 127 4.91 -1.81 -13.35
CA CYS A 127 3.95 -2.68 -12.69
C CYS A 127 2.76 -2.99 -13.63
N ARG A 128 2.37 -4.27 -13.75
CA ARG A 128 1.40 -4.73 -14.77
C ARG A 128 -0.06 -4.35 -14.47
N PHE A 129 -0.32 -3.87 -13.25
CA PHE A 129 -1.60 -3.32 -12.82
C PHE A 129 -1.69 -1.79 -12.93
N CYS A 130 -0.56 -1.09 -12.98
CA CYS A 130 -0.49 0.36 -12.78
C CYS A 130 -0.65 1.14 -14.08
N ALA A 131 -1.47 2.20 -14.07
CA ALA A 131 -1.78 3.01 -15.25
C ALA A 131 -0.80 4.19 -15.49
N VAL A 132 0.07 4.47 -14.52
CA VAL A 132 1.06 5.55 -14.58
C VAL A 132 2.01 5.30 -15.77
N LYS A 133 2.43 6.38 -16.45
CA LYS A 133 3.31 6.27 -17.62
C LYS A 133 4.66 5.69 -17.20
N THR A 134 5.36 5.05 -18.13
CA THR A 134 6.65 4.42 -17.84
C THR A 134 7.74 4.92 -18.78
N SER A 135 8.88 5.36 -18.23
CA SER A 135 10.09 5.70 -18.99
C SER A 135 11.33 5.35 -18.18
N ARG A 136 12.38 4.87 -18.85
CA ARG A 136 13.69 4.67 -18.21
C ARG A 136 14.42 6.00 -17.94
N ALA A 137 14.02 7.05 -18.63
CA ALA A 137 14.53 8.41 -18.49
C ALA A 137 13.31 9.35 -18.35
N PRO A 138 12.67 9.41 -17.17
CA PRO A 138 11.63 10.39 -16.91
C PRO A 138 12.22 11.82 -16.93
N PRO A 139 11.37 12.86 -17.02
CA PRO A 139 11.83 14.24 -16.87
C PRO A 139 12.60 14.47 -15.55
N PRO A 140 13.52 15.47 -15.52
CA PRO A 140 14.18 15.84 -14.27
C PRO A 140 13.16 16.28 -13.22
N LEU A 141 13.49 16.10 -11.94
CA LEU A 141 12.67 16.64 -10.86
C LEU A 141 12.60 18.16 -10.95
N ASP A 142 11.41 18.70 -10.66
CA ASP A 142 11.27 20.12 -10.37
C ASP A 142 11.79 20.36 -8.94
N PRO A 143 12.91 21.06 -8.74
CA PRO A 143 13.49 21.26 -7.41
C PRO A 143 12.55 22.05 -6.46
N ASP A 144 11.60 22.80 -7.00
CA ASP A 144 10.63 23.58 -6.22
C ASP A 144 9.34 22.80 -5.93
N GLU A 145 9.14 21.59 -6.48
CA GLU A 145 7.94 20.77 -6.25
C GLU A 145 7.62 20.58 -4.75
N PRO A 146 8.59 20.36 -3.84
CA PRO A 146 8.31 20.23 -2.41
C PRO A 146 7.71 21.51 -1.81
N ALA A 147 8.29 22.67 -2.15
CA ALA A 147 7.82 23.96 -1.67
C ALA A 147 6.44 24.33 -2.23
N LYS A 148 6.25 24.12 -3.55
CA LYS A 148 4.96 24.33 -4.24
C LYS A 148 3.87 23.44 -3.67
N THR A 149 4.17 22.17 -3.44
CA THR A 149 3.23 21.22 -2.84
C THR A 149 2.85 21.64 -1.43
N ALA A 150 3.84 21.99 -0.60
CA ALA A 150 3.59 22.40 0.77
C ALA A 150 2.74 23.67 0.86
N GLU A 151 3.00 24.66 -0.01
CA GLU A 151 2.20 25.89 -0.13
C GLU A 151 0.76 25.58 -0.55
N ALA A 152 0.60 24.80 -1.60
CA ALA A 152 -0.71 24.45 -2.14
C ALA A 152 -1.60 23.71 -1.12
N VAL A 153 -1.04 22.68 -0.47
CA VAL A 153 -1.79 21.86 0.48
C VAL A 153 -2.13 22.65 1.75
N ALA A 154 -1.25 23.55 2.20
CA ALA A 154 -1.53 24.42 3.34
C ALA A 154 -2.73 25.35 3.09
N GLU A 155 -2.88 25.86 1.86
CA GLU A 155 -4.02 26.71 1.44
C GLU A 155 -5.36 25.95 1.39
N TRP A 156 -5.35 24.62 1.25
CA TRP A 156 -6.58 23.85 1.10
C TRP A 156 -7.37 23.66 2.40
N GLY A 157 -6.76 23.96 3.56
CA GLY A 157 -7.45 23.86 4.84
C GLY A 157 -7.87 22.43 5.21
N ILE A 158 -7.18 21.42 4.68
CA ILE A 158 -7.43 20.01 5.01
C ILE A 158 -6.65 19.60 6.27
N ASP A 159 -7.12 18.53 6.92
CA ASP A 159 -6.50 17.97 8.14
C ASP A 159 -5.66 16.72 7.86
N TYR A 160 -5.83 16.10 6.68
CA TYR A 160 -5.12 14.90 6.28
C TYR A 160 -4.73 14.94 4.80
N VAL A 161 -3.47 14.65 4.49
CA VAL A 161 -2.96 14.54 3.12
C VAL A 161 -2.24 13.21 2.93
N VAL A 162 -2.44 12.59 1.77
CA VAL A 162 -1.63 11.44 1.33
C VAL A 162 -0.64 11.94 0.29
N LEU A 163 0.64 11.70 0.52
CA LEU A 163 1.70 11.84 -0.48
C LEU A 163 2.01 10.46 -1.03
N THR A 164 2.16 10.37 -2.34
CA THR A 164 2.75 9.22 -3.01
C THR A 164 3.75 9.70 -4.04
N SER A 165 4.54 8.82 -4.61
CA SER A 165 5.38 9.17 -5.76
C SER A 165 5.42 8.05 -6.79
N VAL A 166 5.95 8.37 -7.96
CA VAL A 166 6.47 7.34 -8.88
C VAL A 166 7.81 6.79 -8.37
N ASP A 167 8.23 5.63 -8.89
CA ASP A 167 9.60 5.14 -8.67
C ASP A 167 10.60 5.93 -9.54
N ARG A 168 11.68 6.40 -8.91
CA ARG A 168 12.77 7.16 -9.55
C ARG A 168 14.10 6.42 -9.44
N ASP A 169 14.16 5.19 -9.96
CA ASP A 169 15.38 4.37 -9.98
C ASP A 169 16.53 5.03 -10.80
N ASP A 170 16.26 6.13 -11.51
CA ASP A 170 17.24 6.95 -12.22
C ASP A 170 18.01 7.93 -11.31
N LEU A 171 17.52 8.19 -10.09
CA LEU A 171 18.13 9.09 -9.13
C LEU A 171 18.99 8.32 -8.09
N PRO A 172 20.12 8.89 -7.63
CA PRO A 172 20.97 8.23 -6.64
C PRO A 172 20.29 7.90 -5.31
N ASP A 173 19.35 8.73 -4.86
CA ASP A 173 18.58 8.58 -3.62
C ASP A 173 17.16 8.05 -3.86
N MET A 174 16.86 7.65 -5.11
CA MET A 174 15.55 7.19 -5.57
C MET A 174 14.39 8.16 -5.26
N GLY A 175 14.68 9.45 -5.06
CA GLY A 175 13.71 10.49 -4.74
C GLY A 175 13.34 10.59 -3.26
N SER A 176 14.01 9.86 -2.36
CA SER A 176 13.73 9.87 -0.93
C SER A 176 13.93 11.25 -0.29
N ALA A 177 14.95 12.01 -0.69
CA ALA A 177 15.16 13.37 -0.18
C ALA A 177 14.04 14.31 -0.63
N HIS A 178 13.52 14.11 -1.83
CA HIS A 178 12.41 14.89 -2.37
C HIS A 178 11.12 14.67 -1.56
N ILE A 179 10.79 13.41 -1.26
CA ILE A 179 9.64 13.05 -0.42
C ILE A 179 9.80 13.64 0.99
N ALA A 180 10.98 13.49 1.60
CA ALA A 180 11.25 14.00 2.94
C ALA A 180 11.17 15.53 3.02
N ALA A 181 11.67 16.24 2.01
CA ALA A 181 11.56 17.70 1.92
C ALA A 181 10.10 18.16 1.84
N THR A 182 9.26 17.47 1.07
CA THR A 182 7.83 17.79 0.97
C THR A 182 7.11 17.60 2.31
N ILE A 183 7.38 16.49 3.01
CA ILE A 183 6.78 16.21 4.32
C ILE A 183 7.17 17.30 5.34
N ARG A 184 8.46 17.64 5.43
CA ARG A 184 8.94 18.69 6.34
C ARG A 184 8.32 20.04 6.02
N GLY A 185 8.29 20.44 4.74
CA GLY A 185 7.66 21.69 4.31
C GLY A 185 6.17 21.75 4.66
N LEU A 186 5.44 20.65 4.52
CA LEU A 186 4.03 20.56 4.93
C LEU A 186 3.88 20.74 6.44
N LYS A 187 4.69 20.03 7.24
CA LYS A 187 4.64 20.14 8.70
C LYS A 187 5.00 21.55 9.18
N GLU A 188 6.03 22.16 8.60
CA GLU A 188 6.42 23.54 8.92
C GLU A 188 5.30 24.54 8.59
N ARG A 189 4.78 24.52 7.36
CA ARG A 189 3.76 25.49 6.92
C ARG A 189 2.42 25.35 7.63
N THR A 190 2.11 24.15 8.10
CA THR A 190 0.85 23.88 8.81
C THR A 190 1.01 23.90 10.34
N GLY A 191 2.21 24.21 10.85
CA GLY A 191 2.48 24.21 12.29
C GLY A 191 2.30 22.83 12.93
N GLY A 192 2.55 21.76 12.18
CA GLY A 192 2.43 20.37 12.61
C GLY A 192 1.00 19.81 12.62
N ARG A 193 -0.03 20.65 12.44
CA ARG A 193 -1.44 20.23 12.56
C ARG A 193 -1.89 19.24 11.49
N LEU A 194 -1.33 19.35 10.27
CA LEU A 194 -1.73 18.52 9.13
C LEU A 194 -1.16 17.11 9.32
N LEU A 195 -2.03 16.11 9.31
CA LEU A 195 -1.61 14.72 9.27
C LEU A 195 -1.13 14.36 7.87
N VAL A 196 0.04 13.71 7.79
CA VAL A 196 0.72 13.36 6.55
C VAL A 196 0.91 11.85 6.51
N GLU A 197 0.27 11.21 5.53
CA GLU A 197 0.56 9.83 5.14
C GLU A 197 1.50 9.83 3.94
N ALA A 198 2.60 9.07 4.00
CA ALA A 198 3.51 8.90 2.87
C ALA A 198 3.44 7.46 2.36
N LEU A 199 2.81 7.27 1.19
CA LEU A 199 2.84 6.04 0.40
C LEU A 199 4.09 6.02 -0.48
N VAL A 200 5.13 5.33 0.00
CA VAL A 200 6.46 5.39 -0.61
C VAL A 200 6.75 4.21 -1.55
N PRO A 201 7.66 4.40 -2.51
CA PRO A 201 8.36 3.31 -3.19
C PRO A 201 9.08 2.38 -2.21
N ASP A 202 9.59 1.25 -2.71
CA ASP A 202 10.41 0.35 -1.89
C ASP A 202 11.87 0.80 -1.74
N PHE A 203 12.29 1.83 -2.49
CA PHE A 203 13.68 2.30 -2.58
C PHE A 203 14.69 1.17 -2.81
N GLN A 204 14.30 0.09 -3.49
CA GLN A 204 15.11 -1.13 -3.67
C GLN A 204 15.63 -1.73 -2.35
N GLY A 205 14.96 -1.44 -1.22
CA GLY A 205 15.39 -1.86 0.11
C GLY A 205 16.55 -1.03 0.70
N ASP A 206 16.89 0.12 0.11
CA ASP A 206 17.93 1.00 0.65
C ASP A 206 17.49 1.64 1.98
N HIS A 207 18.18 1.26 3.06
CA HIS A 207 17.85 1.73 4.39
C HIS A 207 18.04 3.25 4.55
N ALA A 208 19.04 3.87 3.91
CA ALA A 208 19.24 5.31 4.06
C ALA A 208 18.05 6.10 3.47
N CYS A 209 17.52 5.64 2.35
CA CYS A 209 16.32 6.22 1.74
C CYS A 209 15.07 6.05 2.63
N ILE A 210 14.88 4.84 3.18
CA ILE A 210 13.75 4.53 4.09
C ILE A 210 13.85 5.38 5.35
N ASP A 211 15.02 5.42 5.98
CA ASP A 211 15.29 6.14 7.23
C ASP A 211 15.07 7.63 7.06
N LEU A 212 15.51 8.19 5.93
CA LEU A 212 15.35 9.61 5.62
C LEU A 212 13.88 10.02 5.55
N VAL A 213 13.05 9.21 4.89
CA VAL A 213 11.61 9.50 4.79
C VAL A 213 10.93 9.24 6.13
N ALA A 214 11.20 8.12 6.79
CA ALA A 214 10.62 7.78 8.10
C ALA A 214 10.89 8.87 9.16
N GLY A 215 12.09 9.47 9.12
CA GLY A 215 12.48 10.59 9.99
C GLY A 215 12.01 11.98 9.54
N ALA A 216 11.16 12.09 8.52
CA ALA A 216 10.68 13.38 8.01
C ALA A 216 9.53 14.00 8.82
N GLY A 217 9.01 13.27 9.83
CA GLY A 217 7.93 13.75 10.70
C GLY A 217 6.52 13.42 10.19
N LEU A 218 6.36 12.45 9.29
CA LEU A 218 5.04 11.96 8.86
C LEU A 218 4.33 11.17 9.98
N ASP A 219 3.02 10.98 9.82
CA ASP A 219 2.18 10.30 10.82
C ASP A 219 1.89 8.84 10.43
N VAL A 220 1.82 8.55 9.12
CA VAL A 220 1.56 7.21 8.59
C VAL A 220 2.56 6.86 7.48
N PHE A 221 3.40 5.85 7.70
CA PHE A 221 4.31 5.34 6.69
C PHE A 221 3.63 4.19 5.95
N ALA A 222 3.33 4.38 4.67
CA ALA A 222 2.66 3.40 3.85
C ALA A 222 3.59 2.84 2.77
N HIS A 223 3.54 1.53 2.58
CA HIS A 223 4.14 0.85 1.43
C HIS A 223 3.29 -0.35 1.07
N ASN A 224 2.84 -0.43 -0.18
CA ASN A 224 1.93 -1.50 -0.60
C ASN A 224 2.69 -2.74 -1.06
N VAL A 225 2.34 -3.90 -0.48
CA VAL A 225 2.77 -5.21 -1.00
C VAL A 225 2.00 -5.61 -2.27
N GLU A 226 0.84 -4.99 -2.50
CA GLU A 226 -0.06 -5.09 -3.66
C GLU A 226 -0.71 -6.45 -3.90
N THR A 227 -0.02 -7.56 -3.68
CA THR A 227 -0.52 -8.91 -3.92
C THR A 227 0.20 -9.94 -3.04
N VAL A 228 -0.24 -11.19 -3.09
CA VAL A 228 0.34 -12.31 -2.33
C VAL A 228 1.74 -12.69 -2.83
N PRO A 229 2.58 -13.35 -2.02
CA PRO A 229 3.98 -13.67 -2.38
C PRO A 229 4.17 -14.32 -3.76
N ARG A 230 3.34 -15.33 -4.10
CA ARG A 230 3.42 -16.05 -5.37
C ARG A 230 3.25 -15.13 -6.60
N LEU A 231 2.45 -14.07 -6.48
CA LEU A 231 2.05 -13.23 -7.60
C LEU A 231 2.93 -12.00 -7.81
N GLN A 232 3.89 -11.72 -6.92
CA GLN A 232 4.71 -10.52 -6.96
C GLN A 232 5.28 -10.22 -8.36
N ARG A 233 5.97 -11.18 -8.98
CA ARG A 233 6.56 -11.03 -10.33
C ARG A 233 5.54 -10.96 -11.47
N LEU A 234 4.33 -11.45 -11.24
CA LEU A 234 3.26 -11.43 -12.24
C LEU A 234 2.48 -10.13 -12.23
N VAL A 235 2.47 -9.43 -11.09
CA VAL A 235 1.67 -8.21 -10.86
C VAL A 235 2.55 -6.96 -10.86
N ARG A 236 3.69 -6.99 -10.18
CA ARG A 236 4.57 -5.83 -9.95
C ARG A 236 5.79 -5.88 -10.88
N ASP A 237 6.51 -4.77 -10.96
CA ASP A 237 7.80 -4.73 -11.64
C ASP A 237 8.78 -5.74 -11.01
N ARG A 238 9.65 -6.35 -11.82
CA ARG A 238 10.61 -7.39 -11.39
C ARG A 238 11.56 -6.96 -10.28
N ARG A 239 11.73 -5.65 -10.07
CA ARG A 239 12.55 -5.05 -8.99
C ARG A 239 11.85 -5.06 -7.63
N ALA A 240 10.52 -5.20 -7.62
CA ALA A 240 9.73 -5.30 -6.40
C ALA A 240 9.49 -6.77 -6.02
N ASN A 241 9.54 -7.08 -4.73
CA ASN A 241 9.25 -8.41 -4.18
C ASN A 241 8.64 -8.30 -2.78
N TRP A 242 8.11 -9.43 -2.28
CA TRP A 242 7.40 -9.48 -1.01
C TRP A 242 8.33 -9.16 0.16
N GLU A 243 9.49 -9.80 0.22
CA GLU A 243 10.44 -9.71 1.33
C GLU A 243 10.95 -8.27 1.48
N GLN A 244 11.32 -7.64 0.37
CA GLN A 244 11.73 -6.24 0.32
C GLN A 244 10.62 -5.30 0.78
N SER A 245 9.40 -5.46 0.25
CA SER A 245 8.26 -4.62 0.65
C SER A 245 7.91 -4.74 2.13
N VAL A 246 7.98 -5.95 2.69
CA VAL A 246 7.75 -6.17 4.13
C VAL A 246 8.90 -5.60 4.96
N ALA A 247 10.15 -5.71 4.48
CA ALA A 247 11.32 -5.13 5.16
C ALA A 247 11.25 -3.60 5.25
N VAL A 248 10.75 -2.91 4.22
CA VAL A 248 10.52 -1.46 4.23
C VAL A 248 9.58 -1.06 5.37
N LEU A 249 8.44 -1.74 5.50
CA LEU A 249 7.47 -1.46 6.56
C LEU A 249 8.04 -1.76 7.95
N ARG A 250 8.75 -2.88 8.08
CA ARG A 250 9.40 -3.26 9.34
C ARG A 250 10.43 -2.21 9.77
N ARG A 251 11.26 -1.74 8.83
CA ARG A 251 12.27 -0.71 9.09
C ARG A 251 11.65 0.59 9.57
N ALA A 252 10.58 1.04 8.92
CA ALA A 252 9.84 2.23 9.36
C ALA A 252 9.31 2.06 10.81
N LYS A 253 8.82 0.87 11.16
CA LYS A 253 8.36 0.56 12.52
C LYS A 253 9.50 0.57 13.55
N GLU A 254 10.65 0.01 13.21
CA GLU A 254 11.86 0.00 14.05
C GLU A 254 12.39 1.41 14.34
N LEU A 255 12.19 2.35 13.42
CA LEU A 255 12.53 3.77 13.60
C LEU A 255 11.51 4.57 14.42
N GLY A 256 10.45 3.92 14.91
CA GLY A 256 9.46 4.55 15.76
C GLY A 256 8.35 5.31 15.02
N VAL A 257 8.14 5.04 13.73
CA VAL A 257 6.93 5.55 13.04
C VAL A 257 5.69 5.05 13.77
N ALA A 258 4.77 5.96 14.07
CA ALA A 258 3.56 5.67 14.84
C ALA A 258 2.69 4.58 14.19
N VAL A 259 2.43 4.71 12.89
CA VAL A 259 1.55 3.83 12.11
C VAL A 259 2.21 3.43 10.80
N THR A 260 2.21 2.13 10.52
CA THR A 260 2.58 1.52 9.24
C THR A 260 1.36 0.99 8.51
N LYS A 261 1.32 1.17 7.19
CA LYS A 261 0.14 0.83 6.39
C LYS A 261 0.51 0.12 5.10
N THR A 262 -0.33 -0.82 4.67
CA THR A 262 -0.17 -1.48 3.38
C THR A 262 -1.51 -1.73 2.70
N SER A 263 -1.44 -2.22 1.45
CA SER A 263 -2.61 -2.58 0.65
C SER A 263 -2.37 -3.88 -0.11
N ILE A 264 -3.44 -4.65 -0.27
CA ILE A 264 -3.52 -5.80 -1.18
C ILE A 264 -4.68 -5.57 -2.15
N MET A 265 -4.41 -5.71 -3.45
CA MET A 265 -5.43 -5.77 -4.47
C MET A 265 -5.88 -7.22 -4.69
N LEU A 266 -7.19 -7.45 -4.63
CA LEU A 266 -7.81 -8.74 -4.89
C LEU A 266 -8.33 -8.84 -6.33
N GLY A 267 -8.45 -10.05 -6.86
CA GLY A 267 -8.77 -10.33 -8.25
C GLY A 267 -7.55 -10.37 -9.18
N CYS A 268 -6.35 -10.55 -8.65
CA CYS A 268 -5.10 -10.68 -9.40
C CYS A 268 -4.76 -12.15 -9.73
N GLY A 269 -5.48 -13.11 -9.17
CA GLY A 269 -5.28 -14.56 -9.35
C GLY A 269 -4.81 -15.26 -8.06
N GLU A 270 -4.92 -14.58 -6.93
CA GLU A 270 -4.66 -15.11 -5.60
C GLU A 270 -5.83 -15.97 -5.13
N THR A 271 -5.52 -16.94 -4.27
CA THR A 271 -6.54 -17.73 -3.57
C THR A 271 -6.84 -17.12 -2.20
N ALA A 272 -7.99 -17.45 -1.63
CA ALA A 272 -8.37 -16.99 -0.30
C ALA A 272 -7.38 -17.42 0.80
N ASP A 273 -6.77 -18.60 0.66
CA ASP A 273 -5.75 -19.08 1.59
C ASP A 273 -4.47 -18.24 1.50
N GLU A 274 -4.05 -17.88 0.29
CA GLU A 274 -2.89 -17.00 0.09
C GLU A 274 -3.13 -15.58 0.63
N VAL A 275 -4.35 -15.04 0.50
CA VAL A 275 -4.71 -13.74 1.09
C VAL A 275 -4.67 -13.83 2.61
N THR A 276 -5.24 -14.88 3.19
CA THR A 276 -5.25 -15.10 4.65
C THR A 276 -3.82 -15.23 5.18
N GLU A 277 -2.96 -15.97 4.48
CA GLU A 277 -1.56 -16.11 4.85
C GLU A 277 -0.78 -14.79 4.69
N ALA A 278 -1.01 -14.04 3.62
CA ALA A 278 -0.44 -12.72 3.44
C ALA A 278 -0.81 -11.77 4.61
N LEU A 279 -2.07 -11.80 5.06
CA LEU A 279 -2.51 -11.02 6.23
C LEU A 279 -1.77 -11.43 7.51
N ARG A 280 -1.57 -12.73 7.76
CA ARG A 280 -0.77 -13.21 8.90
C ARG A 280 0.67 -12.73 8.84
N LEU A 281 1.31 -12.87 7.68
CA LEU A 281 2.70 -12.45 7.48
C LEU A 281 2.88 -10.94 7.69
N LEU A 282 1.93 -10.12 7.22
CA LEU A 282 1.91 -8.67 7.45
C LEU A 282 1.78 -8.35 8.95
N ARG A 283 0.94 -9.09 9.68
CA ARG A 283 0.83 -8.90 11.14
C ARG A 283 2.08 -9.31 11.89
N VAL A 284 2.69 -10.44 11.54
CA VAL A 284 3.99 -10.87 12.09
C VAL A 284 5.07 -9.80 11.85
N ALA A 285 5.00 -9.09 10.72
CA ALA A 285 5.90 -7.97 10.42
C ALA A 285 5.57 -6.66 11.16
N GLY A 286 4.53 -6.64 12.00
CA GLY A 286 4.14 -5.46 12.80
C GLY A 286 3.34 -4.41 12.05
N VAL A 287 2.78 -4.72 10.87
CA VAL A 287 2.02 -3.76 10.05
C VAL A 287 0.69 -3.40 10.70
N ASP A 288 0.45 -2.12 10.96
CA ASP A 288 -0.70 -1.67 11.76
C ASP A 288 -2.00 -1.62 10.97
N VAL A 289 -1.94 -1.23 9.70
CA VAL A 289 -3.13 -0.98 8.87
C VAL A 289 -3.05 -1.75 7.56
N VAL A 290 -4.16 -2.36 7.14
CA VAL A 290 -4.27 -3.01 5.83
C VAL A 290 -5.54 -2.57 5.10
N THR A 291 -5.39 -2.29 3.80
CA THR A 291 -6.52 -2.08 2.90
C THR A 291 -6.64 -3.21 1.89
N LEU A 292 -7.86 -3.68 1.64
CA LEU A 292 -8.18 -4.73 0.67
C LEU A 292 -9.14 -4.16 -0.37
N GLY A 293 -8.68 -4.04 -1.62
CA GLY A 293 -9.45 -3.44 -2.71
C GLY A 293 -9.54 -4.34 -3.94
N GLN A 294 -10.57 -4.18 -4.78
CA GLN A 294 -10.62 -4.90 -6.06
C GLN A 294 -9.60 -4.32 -7.05
N TYR A 295 -8.79 -5.17 -7.67
CA TYR A 295 -8.02 -4.83 -8.86
C TYR A 295 -8.95 -4.44 -9.99
N MET A 296 -8.80 -3.20 -10.44
CA MET A 296 -9.56 -2.63 -11.54
C MET A 296 -8.63 -2.41 -12.72
N ARG A 297 -8.78 -3.25 -13.75
CA ARG A 297 -7.95 -3.19 -14.96
C ARG A 297 -8.06 -1.83 -15.64
N PRO A 298 -6.97 -1.04 -15.74
CA PRO A 298 -7.05 0.31 -16.32
C PRO A 298 -7.33 0.31 -17.83
N THR A 299 -6.64 -0.55 -18.57
CA THR A 299 -6.81 -0.71 -20.02
C THR A 299 -6.59 -2.16 -20.45
N LYS A 300 -6.94 -2.50 -21.70
CA LYS A 300 -6.71 -3.83 -22.29
C LYS A 300 -5.22 -4.23 -22.38
N ARG A 301 -4.28 -3.30 -22.19
CA ARG A 301 -2.83 -3.59 -22.17
C ARG A 301 -2.33 -4.08 -20.81
N HIS A 302 -3.06 -3.79 -19.73
CA HIS A 302 -2.74 -4.23 -18.38
C HIS A 302 -3.17 -5.67 -18.14
N MET A 303 -2.68 -6.29 -17.06
CA MET A 303 -3.07 -7.66 -16.71
C MET A 303 -4.59 -7.82 -16.61
N ALA A 304 -5.11 -8.97 -17.02
CA ALA A 304 -6.54 -9.24 -16.93
C ALA A 304 -6.98 -9.33 -15.47
N VAL A 305 -8.24 -8.96 -15.19
CA VAL A 305 -8.86 -9.28 -13.90
C VAL A 305 -9.06 -10.80 -13.88
N ALA A 306 -8.53 -11.47 -12.87
CA ALA A 306 -8.73 -12.90 -12.67
C ALA A 306 -10.14 -13.17 -12.12
N GLU A 307 -10.57 -12.37 -11.15
CA GLU A 307 -11.90 -12.45 -10.55
C GLU A 307 -12.41 -11.08 -10.08
N TYR A 308 -13.73 -10.88 -10.13
CA TYR A 308 -14.41 -9.85 -9.35
C TYR A 308 -14.88 -10.40 -8.01
N VAL A 309 -14.14 -10.05 -6.96
CA VAL A 309 -14.40 -10.47 -5.58
C VAL A 309 -15.69 -9.83 -5.09
N THR A 310 -16.52 -10.60 -4.40
CA THR A 310 -17.82 -10.14 -3.92
C THR A 310 -17.69 -9.31 -2.64
N PRO A 311 -18.65 -8.40 -2.36
CA PRO A 311 -18.67 -7.65 -1.10
C PRO A 311 -18.62 -8.53 0.15
N GLU A 312 -19.26 -9.71 0.12
CA GLU A 312 -19.28 -10.66 1.23
C GLU A 312 -17.89 -11.25 1.49
N ALA A 313 -17.13 -11.53 0.43
CA ALA A 313 -15.76 -12.00 0.55
C ALA A 313 -14.83 -10.91 1.11
N PHE A 314 -14.99 -9.65 0.69
CA PHE A 314 -14.27 -8.54 1.33
C PHE A 314 -14.60 -8.43 2.82
N SER A 315 -15.87 -8.57 3.19
CA SER A 315 -16.31 -8.56 4.60
C SER A 315 -15.70 -9.72 5.40
N ALA A 316 -15.59 -10.89 4.79
CA ALA A 316 -14.92 -12.05 5.39
C ALA A 316 -13.42 -11.79 5.64
N PHE A 317 -12.71 -11.24 4.65
CA PHE A 317 -11.29 -10.89 4.84
C PHE A 317 -11.08 -9.76 5.84
N GLN A 318 -12.02 -8.80 5.90
CA GLN A 318 -11.97 -7.75 6.93
C GLN A 318 -12.00 -8.35 8.32
N LYS A 319 -12.97 -9.24 8.59
CA LYS A 319 -13.08 -9.91 9.88
C LYS A 319 -11.82 -10.72 10.22
N ILE A 320 -11.26 -11.45 9.25
CA ILE A 320 -10.00 -12.19 9.43
C ILE A 320 -8.86 -11.22 9.83
N ALA A 321 -8.71 -10.09 9.14
CA ALA A 321 -7.69 -9.11 9.47
C ALA A 321 -7.90 -8.48 10.86
N GLU A 322 -9.13 -8.12 11.20
CA GLU A 322 -9.48 -7.61 12.53
C GLU A 322 -9.15 -8.63 13.63
N ASP A 323 -9.50 -9.91 13.44
CA ASP A 323 -9.21 -11.00 14.37
C ASP A 323 -7.68 -11.26 14.52
N LEU A 324 -6.88 -10.95 13.50
CA LEU A 324 -5.41 -10.98 13.55
C LEU A 324 -4.80 -9.73 14.23
N GLY A 325 -5.62 -8.77 14.65
CA GLY A 325 -5.21 -7.61 15.42
C GLY A 325 -4.53 -6.50 14.60
N PHE A 326 -4.95 -6.27 13.36
CA PHE A 326 -4.67 -4.99 12.68
C PHE A 326 -5.36 -3.85 13.46
N LEU A 327 -4.70 -2.69 13.59
CA LEU A 327 -5.28 -1.52 14.25
C LEU A 327 -6.48 -0.98 13.47
N TYR A 328 -6.42 -1.00 12.14
CA TYR A 328 -7.50 -0.60 11.25
C TYR A 328 -7.48 -1.44 9.97
N VAL A 329 -8.68 -1.80 9.51
CA VAL A 329 -8.87 -2.55 8.27
C VAL A 329 -9.94 -1.85 7.44
N ALA A 330 -9.65 -1.65 6.15
CA ALA A 330 -10.67 -1.26 5.18
C ALA A 330 -10.72 -2.31 4.08
N ALA A 331 -11.83 -3.01 3.93
CA ALA A 331 -12.01 -3.98 2.85
C ALA A 331 -13.25 -3.67 2.04
N GLY A 332 -13.13 -3.68 0.72
CA GLY A 332 -14.28 -3.54 -0.14
C GLY A 332 -13.90 -3.36 -1.61
N PRO A 333 -14.84 -3.58 -2.53
CA PRO A 333 -14.55 -3.53 -3.97
C PRO A 333 -13.97 -2.17 -4.41
N MET A 334 -14.44 -1.09 -3.81
CA MET A 334 -14.01 0.27 -4.15
C MET A 334 -12.87 0.81 -3.28
N VAL A 335 -12.40 0.06 -2.29
CA VAL A 335 -11.31 0.49 -1.42
C VAL A 335 -10.02 0.65 -2.23
N ARG A 336 -9.23 1.66 -1.89
CA ARG A 336 -7.88 1.95 -2.39
C ARG A 336 -7.00 2.26 -1.19
N SER A 337 -5.68 2.18 -1.36
CA SER A 337 -4.72 2.55 -0.32
C SER A 337 -5.00 3.94 0.24
N SER A 338 -5.35 4.91 -0.62
CA SER A 338 -5.71 6.27 -0.21
C SER A 338 -7.21 6.54 -0.06
N TYR A 339 -8.10 5.55 -0.29
CA TYR A 339 -9.54 5.76 -0.17
C TYR A 339 -9.95 5.83 1.29
N ARG A 340 -10.50 6.98 1.71
CA ARG A 340 -10.99 7.21 3.07
C ARG A 340 -9.97 6.70 4.11
N ALA A 341 -8.72 7.15 3.97
CA ALA A 341 -7.52 6.61 4.62
C ALA A 341 -7.63 6.63 6.16
N GLY A 342 -8.45 5.75 6.73
CA GLY A 342 -8.74 5.64 8.15
C GLY A 342 -8.99 6.96 8.87
N GLU A 343 -9.32 8.07 8.17
CA GLU A 343 -9.01 9.42 8.66
C GLU A 343 -9.57 9.67 10.05
N PHE A 344 -10.82 9.31 10.31
CA PHE A 344 -11.42 9.44 11.64
C PHE A 344 -10.80 8.52 12.70
N TYR A 345 -10.45 7.29 12.34
CA TYR A 345 -9.90 6.31 13.29
C TYR A 345 -8.42 6.56 13.58
N LEU A 346 -7.62 6.82 12.54
CA LEU A 346 -6.22 7.17 12.64
C LEU A 346 -6.04 8.54 13.30
N THR A 347 -6.85 9.55 12.95
CA THR A 347 -6.80 10.85 13.63
C THR A 347 -7.08 10.69 15.13
N LYS A 348 -8.13 9.94 15.51
CA LYS A 348 -8.40 9.66 16.94
C LYS A 348 -7.26 8.88 17.60
N HIS A 349 -6.71 7.87 16.96
CA HIS A 349 -5.62 7.07 17.52
C HIS A 349 -4.33 7.88 17.70
N LEU A 350 -4.00 8.72 16.74
CA LEU A 350 -2.81 9.58 16.75
C LEU A 350 -2.96 10.72 17.77
N GLN A 351 -4.14 11.33 17.87
CA GLN A 351 -4.44 12.37 18.87
C GLN A 351 -4.41 11.82 20.30
N ASN A 352 -4.82 10.58 20.53
CA ASN A 352 -4.80 9.96 21.86
C ASN A 352 -3.39 9.56 22.35
N LYS A 353 -2.36 9.68 21.51
CA LYS A 353 -0.96 9.33 21.84
C LYS A 353 -0.05 10.55 22.07
N GLN A 354 -0.52 11.77 21.84
CA GLN A 354 0.18 13.03 22.14
C GLN A 354 -0.15 13.52 23.54
#